data_AF-A0A087E8F5-F1
#
_entry.id   AF-A0A087E8F5-F1
#
_cell.length_a   1.000
_cell.length_b   1.000
_cell.length_c   1.000
_cell.angle_alpha   90.00
_cell.angle_beta   90.00
_cell.angle_gamma   90.00
#
_symmetry.space_group_name_H-M   'P 1'
#
loop_
_entity.id
_entity.type
_entity.pdbx_description
1 polymer ?
#
loop_
_entity_poly.entity_id
_entity_poly.type
_entity_poly.pdbx_seq_one_letter_code
_entity_poly.pdbx_strand_id
1 'polypeptide(L)'
;MNFSNLPDDVQERILDYELFVYVCDGTDSEKLKWFKTINIAGERLTDQELRNAVYAGTWTASAKKYFSKTNCAASRYGSNVGCEGYVRGESIRQEILETAMSWISDRDGISIDEYMSRHQEDQTAQELWSYFRTVIDWVEGLFTKYRKEMKGLPWGLWYNELNGHTADLKPKELEEKVSELMADDDVTRKAGVYEYLLFGDEKALSIRAFSNRDKRQAYERQKGICPLCGKHFELDKMQADHIKPWSEGGHTVPENCQMLCTQDNIRKSNH
;
A
#
# COMPACT_ATOMS: atom_id res chain seq x y z
N MET A 1 26.10 29.89 -10.59
CA MET A 1 27.20 30.38 -11.44
C MET A 1 27.16 29.59 -12.72
N ASN A 2 27.22 30.25 -13.88
CA ASN A 2 27.30 29.57 -15.17
C ASN A 2 28.77 29.33 -15.54
N PHE A 3 29.04 28.25 -16.27
CA PHE A 3 30.38 27.88 -16.74
C PHE A 3 31.10 29.04 -17.45
N SER A 4 30.35 29.79 -18.26
CA SER A 4 30.82 30.98 -19.00
C SER A 4 31.34 32.14 -18.13
N ASN A 5 31.06 32.12 -16.83
CA ASN A 5 31.48 33.17 -15.91
C ASN A 5 32.69 32.74 -15.05
N LEU A 6 33.27 31.58 -15.33
CA LEU A 6 34.46 31.09 -14.65
C LEU A 6 35.72 31.68 -15.30
N PRO A 7 36.79 31.93 -14.53
CA PRO A 7 38.11 32.25 -15.08
C PRO A 7 38.60 31.17 -16.06
N ASP A 8 39.35 31.58 -17.08
CA ASP A 8 39.77 30.69 -18.18
C ASP A 8 40.57 29.48 -17.69
N ASP A 9 41.43 29.65 -16.68
CA ASP A 9 42.23 28.57 -16.08
C ASP A 9 41.36 27.50 -15.40
N VAL A 10 40.21 27.90 -14.84
CA VAL A 10 39.25 26.98 -14.22
C VAL A 10 38.42 26.27 -15.29
N GLN A 11 38.07 26.96 -16.38
CA GLN A 11 37.39 26.34 -17.52
C GLN A 11 38.27 25.27 -18.17
N GLU A 12 39.55 25.57 -18.42
CA GLU A 12 40.52 24.64 -18.98
C GLU A 12 40.70 23.41 -18.08
N ARG A 13 40.84 23.60 -16.76
CA ARG A 13 40.94 22.47 -15.82
C ARG A 13 39.72 21.54 -15.82
N ILE A 14 38.53 22.06 -16.10
CA ILE A 14 37.31 21.26 -16.21
C ILE A 14 37.27 20.51 -17.56
N LEU A 15 37.65 21.20 -18.65
CA LEU A 15 37.64 20.63 -20.01
C LEU A 15 38.73 19.57 -20.21
N ASP A 16 39.90 19.75 -19.59
CA ASP A 16 41.04 18.83 -19.66
C ASP A 16 40.94 17.70 -18.62
N TYR A 17 39.86 17.63 -17.84
CA TYR A 17 39.69 16.59 -16.85
C TYR A 17 39.44 15.22 -17.52
N GLU A 18 40.41 14.32 -17.41
CA GLU A 18 40.27 12.96 -17.94
C GLU A 18 39.24 12.15 -17.13
N LEU A 19 38.14 11.81 -17.79
CA LEU A 19 37.11 10.95 -17.20
C LEU A 19 37.54 9.49 -17.30
N PHE A 20 37.50 8.80 -16.16
CA PHE A 20 37.69 7.37 -16.14
C PHE A 20 36.36 6.67 -16.43
N VAL A 21 36.25 6.14 -17.66
CA VAL A 21 35.00 5.55 -18.19
C VAL A 21 35.13 4.03 -18.27
N TYR A 22 34.23 3.33 -17.59
CA TYR A 22 34.02 1.90 -17.77
C TYR A 22 32.84 1.66 -18.71
N VAL A 23 33.07 0.96 -19.82
CA VAL A 23 32.01 0.51 -20.72
C VAL A 23 31.72 -0.95 -20.40
N CYS A 24 30.57 -1.21 -19.81
CA CYS A 24 30.11 -2.55 -19.46
C CYS A 24 29.00 -3.00 -20.42
N ASP A 25 29.03 -4.25 -20.87
CA ASP A 25 27.98 -4.87 -21.69
C ASP A 25 27.39 -6.09 -20.98
N GLY A 26 26.08 -6.29 -21.11
CA GLY A 26 25.33 -7.31 -20.36
C GLY A 26 23.82 -7.19 -20.56
N THR A 27 23.09 -8.15 -19.99
CA THR A 27 21.62 -8.15 -19.97
C THR A 27 21.06 -6.99 -19.15
N ASP A 28 19.79 -6.63 -19.37
CA ASP A 28 19.12 -5.54 -18.63
C ASP A 28 19.13 -5.79 -17.12
N SER A 29 18.94 -7.05 -16.69
CA SER A 29 19.01 -7.45 -15.29
C SER A 29 20.42 -7.28 -14.70
N GLU A 30 21.47 -7.55 -15.47
CA GLU A 30 22.86 -7.35 -15.03
C GLU A 30 23.21 -5.86 -14.93
N LYS A 31 22.80 -5.06 -15.93
CA LYS A 31 22.96 -3.60 -15.92
C LYS A 31 22.29 -2.98 -14.71
N LEU A 32 21.05 -3.40 -14.38
CA LEU A 32 20.33 -2.92 -13.20
C LEU A 32 21.08 -3.27 -11.90
N LYS A 33 21.64 -4.48 -11.81
CA LYS A 33 22.40 -4.94 -10.65
C LYS A 33 23.70 -4.14 -10.46
N TRP A 34 24.45 -3.91 -11.53
CA TRP A 34 25.67 -3.09 -11.48
C TRP A 34 25.36 -1.65 -11.10
N PHE A 35 24.32 -1.05 -11.67
CA PHE A 35 23.90 0.31 -11.37
C PHE A 35 23.47 0.46 -9.90
N LYS A 36 22.76 -0.54 -9.34
CA LYS A 36 22.46 -0.63 -7.90
C LYS A 36 23.73 -0.63 -7.06
N THR A 37 24.73 -1.44 -7.42
CA THR A 37 26.00 -1.54 -6.68
C THR A 37 26.80 -0.24 -6.70
N ILE A 38 26.88 0.44 -7.85
CA ILE A 38 27.63 1.70 -7.99
C ILE A 38 27.00 2.83 -7.16
N ASN A 39 25.68 2.88 -7.06
CA ASN A 39 24.95 3.94 -6.35
C ASN A 39 24.82 3.73 -4.83
N ILE A 40 25.56 2.78 -4.23
CA ILE A 40 25.51 2.52 -2.78
C ILE A 40 26.13 3.67 -1.95
N ALA A 41 27.14 4.36 -2.48
CA ALA A 41 27.91 5.34 -1.72
C ALA A 41 27.35 6.78 -1.74
N GLY A 42 26.33 7.05 -2.58
CA GLY A 42 25.69 8.37 -2.74
C GLY A 42 24.28 8.44 -2.12
N GLU A 43 23.52 9.49 -2.46
CA GLU A 43 22.09 9.51 -2.14
C GLU A 43 21.40 8.33 -2.85
N ARG A 44 20.71 7.51 -2.08
CA ARG A 44 20.10 6.29 -2.60
C ARG A 44 18.99 6.64 -3.58
N LEU A 45 19.19 6.21 -4.82
CA LEU A 45 18.16 6.25 -5.86
C LEU A 45 16.98 5.34 -5.46
N THR A 46 15.77 5.78 -5.78
CA THR A 46 14.57 4.92 -5.67
C THR A 46 14.67 3.75 -6.64
N ASP A 47 13.93 2.68 -6.36
CA ASP A 47 13.89 1.53 -7.27
C ASP A 47 13.42 1.95 -8.67
N GLN A 48 12.49 2.90 -8.77
CA GLN A 48 12.07 3.47 -10.05
C GLN A 48 13.14 4.30 -10.76
N GLU A 49 13.93 5.08 -10.02
CA GLU A 49 15.06 5.83 -10.59
C GLU A 49 16.12 4.89 -11.18
N LEU A 50 16.36 3.74 -10.53
CA LEU A 50 17.25 2.70 -11.02
C LEU A 50 16.70 2.04 -12.30
N ARG A 51 15.40 1.71 -12.34
CA ARG A 51 14.75 1.13 -13.54
C ARG A 51 14.82 2.05 -14.75
N ASN A 52 14.65 3.35 -14.55
CA ASN A 52 14.73 4.33 -15.62
C ASN A 52 16.11 4.37 -16.31
N ALA A 53 17.19 3.98 -15.64
CA ALA A 53 18.53 3.92 -16.23
C ALA A 53 18.69 2.75 -17.21
N VAL A 54 17.90 1.68 -17.02
CA VAL A 54 17.95 0.46 -17.84
C VAL A 54 16.89 0.51 -18.94
N TYR A 55 15.65 0.85 -18.58
CA TYR A 55 14.50 0.88 -19.50
C TYR A 55 14.20 2.29 -20.01
N ALA A 56 15.25 3.06 -20.30
CA ALA A 56 15.09 4.38 -20.91
C ALA A 56 14.50 4.22 -22.32
N GLY A 57 13.45 5.00 -22.63
CA GLY A 57 12.76 4.93 -23.91
C GLY A 57 11.67 5.98 -24.06
N THR A 58 11.01 5.98 -25.20
CA THR A 58 9.90 6.91 -25.51
C THR A 58 8.76 6.77 -24.52
N TRP A 59 8.50 5.54 -24.07
CA TRP A 59 7.45 5.25 -23.11
C TRP A 59 7.75 5.87 -21.74
N THR A 60 8.95 5.65 -21.21
CA THR A 60 9.38 6.23 -19.92
C THR A 60 9.32 7.76 -19.93
N ALA A 61 9.70 8.40 -21.04
CA ALA A 61 9.56 9.84 -21.21
C ALA A 61 8.09 10.30 -21.24
N SER A 62 7.18 9.50 -21.80
CA SER A 62 5.75 9.74 -21.78
C SER A 62 5.15 9.54 -20.37
N ALA A 63 5.47 8.43 -19.70
CA ALA A 63 5.02 8.11 -18.35
C ALA A 63 5.39 9.22 -17.35
N LYS A 64 6.62 9.74 -17.43
CA LYS A 64 7.07 10.87 -16.59
C LYS A 64 6.22 12.14 -16.75
N LYS A 65 5.61 12.38 -17.91
CA LYS A 65 4.70 13.53 -18.10
C LYS A 65 3.41 13.36 -17.29
N TYR A 66 2.91 12.13 -17.17
CA TYR A 66 1.72 11.83 -16.41
C TYR A 66 1.96 11.79 -14.90
N PHE A 67 3.11 11.25 -14.45
CA PHE A 67 3.30 10.87 -13.05
C PHE A 67 4.46 11.54 -12.30
N SER A 68 5.44 12.14 -12.99
CA SER A 68 6.76 12.39 -12.38
C SER A 68 7.18 13.86 -12.27
N LYS A 69 6.31 14.80 -12.65
CA LYS A 69 6.57 16.24 -12.55
C LYS A 69 5.83 16.84 -11.36
N THR A 70 6.36 17.95 -10.83
CA THR A 70 5.57 18.81 -9.95
C THR A 70 4.27 19.18 -10.65
N ASN A 71 3.12 18.98 -9.98
CA ASN A 71 1.80 19.21 -10.56
C ASN A 71 1.53 18.42 -11.87
N CYS A 72 2.01 17.17 -11.94
CA CYS A 72 1.74 16.27 -13.06
C CYS A 72 0.25 15.94 -13.22
N ALA A 73 -0.10 15.25 -14.31
CA ALA A 73 -1.49 14.88 -14.57
C ALA A 73 -2.08 14.05 -13.42
N ALA A 74 -1.33 13.07 -12.92
CA ALA A 74 -1.73 12.23 -11.81
C ALA A 74 -1.99 13.05 -10.54
N SER A 75 -1.07 13.94 -10.13
CA SER A 75 -1.23 14.73 -8.90
C SER A 75 -2.48 15.61 -8.90
N ARG A 76 -3.00 15.96 -10.08
CA ARG A 76 -4.24 16.74 -10.28
C ARG A 76 -5.48 15.90 -10.56
N TYR A 77 -5.34 14.59 -10.70
CA TYR A 77 -6.43 13.70 -11.08
C TYR A 77 -7.15 13.12 -9.87
N GLY A 78 -8.46 12.97 -9.97
CA GLY A 78 -9.36 12.69 -8.84
C GLY A 78 -10.09 13.95 -8.39
N SER A 79 -10.99 13.78 -7.43
CA SER A 79 -11.75 14.80 -6.71
C SER A 79 -10.84 15.86 -6.05
N ASN A 80 -11.42 16.79 -5.26
CA ASN A 80 -10.74 17.97 -4.72
C ASN A 80 -9.40 17.73 -3.98
N VAL A 81 -9.06 16.48 -3.64
CA VAL A 81 -7.80 16.08 -2.96
C VAL A 81 -6.71 15.58 -3.90
N GLY A 82 -7.00 15.35 -5.18
CA GLY A 82 -6.09 14.75 -6.17
C GLY A 82 -5.68 13.31 -5.83
N CYS A 83 -4.91 12.67 -6.71
CA CYS A 83 -4.53 11.28 -6.53
C CYS A 83 -3.61 11.08 -5.32
N GLU A 84 -2.94 12.15 -4.87
CA GLU A 84 -2.12 12.18 -3.65
C GLU A 84 -2.94 11.95 -2.37
N GLY A 85 -4.28 12.07 -2.44
CA GLY A 85 -5.19 11.63 -1.40
C GLY A 85 -5.31 10.10 -1.31
N TYR A 86 -5.08 9.39 -2.40
CA TYR A 86 -5.28 7.93 -2.50
C TYR A 86 -3.96 7.16 -2.58
N VAL A 87 -2.96 7.74 -3.22
CA VAL A 87 -1.63 7.18 -3.44
C VAL A 87 -0.63 7.87 -2.52
N ARG A 88 0.27 7.10 -1.92
CA ARG A 88 1.42 7.65 -1.19
C ARG A 88 2.59 7.83 -2.15
N GLY A 89 3.34 8.88 -1.88
CA GLY A 89 4.66 9.09 -2.45
C GLY A 89 4.80 10.42 -3.18
N GLU A 90 6.04 10.73 -3.51
CA GLU A 90 6.41 11.97 -4.16
C GLU A 90 6.45 11.80 -5.68
N SER A 91 5.72 12.67 -6.40
CA SER A 91 5.76 12.70 -7.87
C SER A 91 7.20 12.85 -8.39
N ILE A 92 8.00 13.72 -7.78
CA ILE A 92 9.38 14.02 -8.22
C ILE A 92 10.29 12.78 -8.08
N ARG A 93 10.13 12.00 -7.00
CA ARG A 93 10.83 10.73 -6.75
C ARG A 93 10.25 9.54 -7.53
N GLN A 94 9.20 9.79 -8.31
CA GLN A 94 8.51 8.82 -9.18
C GLN A 94 7.81 7.67 -8.45
N GLU A 95 7.48 7.85 -7.16
CA GLU A 95 6.83 6.83 -6.34
C GLU A 95 5.37 6.59 -6.78
N ILE A 96 4.69 7.63 -7.29
CA ILE A 96 3.34 7.50 -7.87
C ILE A 96 3.40 6.69 -9.17
N LEU A 97 4.43 6.91 -10.00
CA LEU A 97 4.65 6.13 -11.23
C LEU A 97 4.91 4.65 -10.88
N GLU A 98 5.77 4.39 -9.91
CA GLU A 98 6.06 3.05 -9.41
C GLU A 98 4.81 2.36 -8.88
N THR A 99 3.98 3.06 -8.10
CA THR A 99 2.71 2.52 -7.60
C THR A 99 1.77 2.18 -8.75
N ALA A 100 1.58 3.08 -9.72
CA ALA A 100 0.74 2.83 -10.88
C ALA A 100 1.22 1.62 -11.70
N MET A 101 2.54 1.48 -11.87
CA MET A 101 3.12 0.31 -12.54
C MET A 101 2.96 -0.97 -11.72
N SER A 102 3.10 -0.91 -10.40
CA SER A 102 2.88 -2.08 -9.54
C SER A 102 1.47 -2.64 -9.72
N TRP A 103 0.48 -1.76 -9.84
CA TRP A 103 -0.92 -2.12 -10.03
C TRP A 103 -1.20 -2.72 -11.41
N ILE A 104 -0.71 -2.11 -12.50
CA ILE A 104 -0.93 -2.67 -13.84
C ILE A 104 -0.13 -3.94 -14.09
N SER A 105 1.06 -4.06 -13.48
CA SER A 105 1.88 -5.28 -13.60
C SER A 105 1.23 -6.44 -12.86
N ASP A 106 0.61 -6.19 -11.71
CA ASP A 106 -0.19 -7.17 -10.98
C ASP A 106 -1.40 -7.65 -11.81
N ARG A 107 -2.13 -6.74 -12.46
CA ARG A 107 -3.20 -7.08 -13.43
C ARG A 107 -2.71 -8.04 -14.51
N ASP A 108 -1.50 -7.81 -15.01
CA ASP A 108 -0.91 -8.57 -16.11
C ASP A 108 -0.15 -9.82 -15.63
N GLY A 109 -0.03 -10.03 -14.31
CA GLY A 109 0.69 -11.16 -13.72
C GLY A 109 2.21 -11.13 -13.96
N ILE A 110 2.79 -9.94 -14.14
CA ILE A 110 4.22 -9.75 -14.45
C ILE A 110 4.89 -8.81 -13.45
N SER A 111 6.22 -8.70 -13.54
CA SER A 111 6.98 -7.73 -12.75
C SER A 111 6.98 -6.33 -13.39
N ILE A 112 7.23 -5.29 -12.60
CA ILE A 112 7.40 -3.92 -13.11
C ILE A 112 8.52 -3.85 -14.16
N ASP A 113 9.63 -4.56 -13.92
CA ASP A 113 10.78 -4.60 -14.81
C ASP A 113 10.40 -5.18 -16.18
N GLU A 114 9.60 -6.25 -16.18
CA GLU A 114 9.08 -6.87 -17.39
C GLU A 114 8.05 -5.97 -18.10
N TYR A 115 7.18 -5.28 -17.37
CA TYR A 115 6.25 -4.32 -17.95
C TYR A 115 7.02 -3.19 -18.66
N MET A 116 8.01 -2.59 -17.98
CA MET A 116 8.82 -1.52 -18.57
C MET A 116 9.62 -1.99 -19.80
N SER A 117 10.16 -3.21 -19.77
CA SER A 117 10.88 -3.79 -20.91
C SER A 117 9.97 -3.99 -22.12
N ARG A 118 8.76 -4.54 -21.93
CA ARG A 118 7.79 -4.78 -23.01
C ARG A 118 7.31 -3.49 -23.68
N HIS A 119 7.17 -2.42 -22.89
CA HIS A 119 6.62 -1.15 -23.35
C HIS A 119 7.70 -0.11 -23.71
N GLN A 120 9.00 -0.43 -23.62
CA GLN A 120 10.09 0.54 -23.75
C GLN A 120 10.02 1.41 -25.03
N GLU A 121 9.67 0.78 -26.16
CA GLU A 121 9.58 1.40 -27.49
C GLU A 121 8.21 2.02 -27.79
N ASP A 122 7.23 1.87 -26.89
CA ASP A 122 5.92 2.47 -27.08
C ASP A 122 6.04 3.99 -27.06
N GLN A 123 5.29 4.65 -27.95
CA GLN A 123 5.35 6.10 -28.07
C GLN A 123 4.63 6.81 -26.92
N THR A 124 3.77 6.11 -26.19
CA THR A 124 2.93 6.71 -25.16
C THR A 124 2.64 5.77 -23.99
N ALA A 125 2.58 6.33 -22.78
CA ALA A 125 2.13 5.65 -21.57
C ALA A 125 0.61 5.81 -21.33
N GLN A 126 -0.16 6.02 -22.40
CA GLN A 126 -1.60 6.27 -22.33
C GLN A 126 -2.38 5.08 -21.75
N GLU A 127 -1.92 3.84 -21.96
CA GLU A 127 -2.53 2.65 -21.35
C GLU A 127 -2.42 2.71 -19.83
N LEU A 128 -1.19 2.82 -19.30
CA LEU A 128 -0.93 2.98 -17.87
C LEU A 128 -1.73 4.15 -17.29
N TRP A 129 -1.78 5.27 -17.99
CA TRP A 129 -2.55 6.44 -17.57
C TRP A 129 -4.05 6.16 -17.51
N SER A 130 -4.63 5.53 -18.54
CA SER A 130 -6.05 5.19 -18.55
C SER A 130 -6.40 4.18 -17.44
N TYR A 131 -5.58 3.15 -17.26
CA TYR A 131 -5.76 2.18 -16.17
C TYR A 131 -5.73 2.86 -14.80
N PHE A 132 -4.71 3.68 -14.53
CA PHE A 132 -4.61 4.41 -13.27
C PHE A 132 -5.86 5.26 -12.98
N ARG A 133 -6.34 5.98 -14.00
CA ARG A 133 -7.57 6.77 -13.89
C ARG A 133 -8.78 5.91 -13.55
N THR A 134 -8.94 4.77 -14.21
CA THR A 134 -10.05 3.84 -13.93
C THR A 134 -10.02 3.35 -12.49
N VAL A 135 -8.84 3.05 -11.93
CA VAL A 135 -8.70 2.69 -10.51
C VAL A 135 -9.15 3.83 -9.60
N ILE A 136 -8.68 5.06 -9.84
CA ILE A 136 -9.05 6.22 -9.01
C ILE A 136 -10.56 6.50 -9.11
N ASP A 137 -11.11 6.51 -10.32
CA ASP A 137 -12.55 6.73 -10.54
C ASP A 137 -13.40 5.66 -9.85
N TRP A 138 -12.92 4.41 -9.82
CA TRP A 138 -13.56 3.31 -9.10
C TRP A 138 -13.58 3.56 -7.59
N VAL A 139 -12.45 3.97 -6.99
CA VAL A 139 -12.40 4.31 -5.55
C VAL A 139 -13.36 5.44 -5.23
N GLU A 140 -13.39 6.51 -6.04
CA GLU A 140 -14.26 7.67 -5.81
C GLU A 140 -15.74 7.35 -6.04
N GLY A 141 -16.04 6.43 -6.96
CA GLY A 141 -17.38 5.92 -7.19
C GLY A 141 -17.92 5.13 -5.99
N LEU A 142 -17.09 4.33 -5.34
CA LEU A 142 -17.46 3.53 -4.17
C LEU A 142 -17.50 4.36 -2.87
N PHE A 143 -16.44 5.13 -2.62
CA PHE A 143 -16.21 5.86 -1.38
C PHE A 143 -16.29 7.36 -1.64
N THR A 144 -17.52 7.83 -1.83
CA THR A 144 -17.84 9.21 -2.23
C THR A 144 -17.36 10.30 -1.26
N LYS A 145 -17.06 9.96 0.00
CA LYS A 145 -16.52 10.88 0.99
C LYS A 145 -15.07 10.53 1.34
N TYR A 146 -14.17 11.40 0.90
CA TYR A 146 -12.76 11.29 1.23
C TYR A 146 -12.49 11.37 2.74
N ARG A 147 -11.59 10.51 3.21
CA ARG A 147 -10.97 10.55 4.54
C ARG A 147 -9.47 10.28 4.42
N LYS A 148 -8.66 10.82 5.33
CA LYS A 148 -7.19 10.70 5.28
C LYS A 148 -6.71 9.24 5.34
N GLU A 149 -7.50 8.36 5.93
CA GLU A 149 -7.25 6.93 6.06
C GLU A 149 -7.22 6.19 4.71
N MET A 150 -7.78 6.80 3.66
CA MET A 150 -7.75 6.29 2.28
C MET A 150 -6.37 6.40 1.63
N LYS A 151 -5.46 7.19 2.21
CA LYS A 151 -4.17 7.50 1.60
C LYS A 151 -3.17 6.36 1.74
N GLY A 152 -2.74 5.84 0.58
CA GLY A 152 -1.71 4.81 0.45
C GLY A 152 -2.23 3.40 0.65
N LEU A 153 -3.53 3.19 0.50
CA LEU A 153 -4.09 1.84 0.42
C LEU A 153 -3.80 1.25 -0.97
N PRO A 154 -3.71 -0.09 -1.09
CA PRO A 154 -3.36 -0.76 -2.34
C PRO A 154 -4.55 -0.81 -3.32
N TRP A 155 -5.11 0.36 -3.63
CA TRP A 155 -6.35 0.50 -4.39
C TRP A 155 -6.34 -0.24 -5.74
N GLY A 156 -5.24 -0.17 -6.49
CA GLY A 156 -5.16 -0.89 -7.77
C GLY A 156 -5.11 -2.40 -7.63
N LEU A 157 -4.48 -2.93 -6.56
CA LEU A 157 -4.50 -4.37 -6.30
C LEU A 157 -5.92 -4.83 -5.95
N TRP A 158 -6.62 -4.08 -5.09
CA TRP A 158 -8.01 -4.38 -4.75
C TRP A 158 -8.96 -4.25 -5.96
N TYR A 159 -8.72 -3.27 -6.83
CA TYR A 159 -9.44 -3.13 -8.09
C TYR A 159 -9.25 -4.36 -9.00
N ASN A 160 -8.01 -4.84 -9.12
CA ASN A 160 -7.68 -6.02 -9.93
C ASN A 160 -8.30 -7.28 -9.36
N GLU A 161 -8.21 -7.50 -8.04
CA GLU A 161 -8.76 -8.67 -7.36
C GLU A 161 -10.28 -8.78 -7.54
N LEU A 162 -10.97 -7.65 -7.45
CA LEU A 162 -12.41 -7.58 -7.70
C LEU A 162 -12.75 -7.54 -9.20
N ASN A 163 -11.77 -7.49 -10.10
CA ASN A 163 -11.95 -7.26 -11.54
C ASN A 163 -12.88 -6.07 -11.83
N GLY A 164 -12.83 -5.03 -11.00
CA GLY A 164 -13.77 -3.89 -11.05
C GLY A 164 -15.26 -4.23 -10.81
N HIS A 165 -15.59 -5.47 -10.42
CA HIS A 165 -16.97 -5.89 -10.14
C HIS A 165 -17.37 -5.45 -8.74
N THR A 166 -18.37 -4.58 -8.66
CA THR A 166 -18.88 -4.04 -7.40
C THR A 166 -20.41 -3.92 -7.40
N ALA A 167 -21.08 -4.80 -8.14
CA ALA A 167 -22.54 -4.75 -8.32
C ALA A 167 -23.30 -4.78 -6.98
N ASP A 168 -22.75 -5.46 -5.98
CA ASP A 168 -23.34 -5.58 -4.64
C ASP A 168 -22.91 -4.44 -3.69
N LEU A 169 -21.92 -3.62 -4.07
CA LEU A 169 -21.40 -2.54 -3.23
C LEU A 169 -22.10 -1.23 -3.58
N LYS A 170 -23.06 -0.83 -2.73
CA LYS A 170 -23.77 0.44 -2.91
C LYS A 170 -23.04 1.57 -2.17
N PRO A 171 -22.65 2.67 -2.86
CA PRO A 171 -21.85 3.73 -2.25
C PRO A 171 -22.46 4.36 -0.98
N LYS A 172 -23.80 4.46 -0.92
CA LYS A 172 -24.50 4.99 0.26
C LYS A 172 -24.39 4.05 1.46
N GLU A 173 -24.61 2.75 1.25
CA GLU A 173 -24.50 1.74 2.30
C GLU A 173 -23.04 1.61 2.79
N LEU A 174 -22.07 1.72 1.86
CA LEU A 174 -20.65 1.79 2.21
C LEU A 174 -20.34 2.98 3.09
N GLU A 175 -20.80 4.18 2.76
CA GLU A 175 -20.53 5.38 3.55
C GLU A 175 -21.12 5.31 4.97
N GLU A 176 -22.33 4.75 5.11
CA GLU A 176 -22.94 4.50 6.42
C GLU A 176 -22.06 3.57 7.28
N LYS A 177 -21.63 2.43 6.70
CA LYS A 177 -20.73 1.49 7.39
C LYS A 177 -19.35 2.09 7.68
N VAL A 178 -18.76 2.83 6.75
CA VAL A 178 -17.48 3.53 7.00
C VAL A 178 -17.65 4.47 8.18
N SER A 179 -18.72 5.26 8.24
CA SER A 179 -18.95 6.17 9.36
C SER A 179 -19.08 5.46 10.71
N GLU A 180 -19.82 4.34 10.75
CA GLU A 180 -19.98 3.51 11.94
C GLU A 180 -18.63 2.95 12.42
N LEU A 181 -17.87 2.31 11.52
CA LEU A 181 -16.57 1.72 11.83
C LEU A 181 -15.50 2.74 12.21
N MET A 182 -15.59 3.95 11.65
CA MET A 182 -14.72 5.06 12.03
C MET A 182 -15.01 5.57 13.44
N ALA A 183 -16.26 5.48 13.90
CA ALA A 183 -16.67 5.88 15.24
C ALA A 183 -16.47 4.76 16.29
N ASP A 184 -16.33 3.50 15.88
CA ASP A 184 -16.14 2.38 16.81
C ASP A 184 -14.73 2.35 17.42
N ASP A 185 -14.62 2.54 18.73
CA ASP A 185 -13.35 2.50 19.47
C ASP A 185 -12.67 1.12 19.46
N ASP A 186 -13.41 0.06 19.15
CA ASP A 186 -12.84 -1.28 18.99
C ASP A 186 -12.05 -1.41 17.68
N VAL A 187 -12.36 -0.63 16.64
CA VAL A 187 -11.59 -0.64 15.39
C VAL A 187 -10.34 0.22 15.57
N THR A 188 -9.19 -0.41 15.82
CA THR A 188 -7.93 0.32 16.05
C THR A 188 -7.20 0.69 14.76
N ARG A 189 -7.39 -0.07 13.67
CA ARG A 189 -6.82 0.26 12.35
C ARG A 189 -7.90 0.81 11.42
N LYS A 190 -8.15 2.11 11.52
CA LYS A 190 -9.16 2.82 10.71
C LYS A 190 -8.96 2.70 9.19
N ALA A 191 -7.71 2.61 8.73
CA ALA A 191 -7.41 2.39 7.32
C ALA A 191 -7.83 1.00 6.80
N GLY A 192 -7.96 0.00 7.68
CA GLY A 192 -8.39 -1.34 7.30
C GLY A 192 -9.91 -1.48 7.12
N VAL A 193 -10.68 -0.44 7.46
CA VAL A 193 -12.14 -0.39 7.21
C VAL A 193 -12.45 -0.62 5.73
N TYR A 194 -11.67 -0.03 4.83
CA TYR A 194 -11.90 -0.17 3.39
C TYR A 194 -11.68 -1.60 2.90
N GLU A 195 -10.61 -2.26 3.36
CA GLU A 195 -10.33 -3.67 3.06
C GLU A 195 -11.43 -4.59 3.59
N TYR A 196 -11.85 -4.39 4.84
CA TYR A 196 -12.97 -5.14 5.44
C TYR A 196 -14.27 -4.98 4.65
N LEU A 197 -14.60 -3.78 4.19
CA LEU A 197 -15.82 -3.55 3.43
C LEU A 197 -15.78 -4.13 2.01
N LEU A 198 -14.59 -4.26 1.43
CA LEU A 198 -14.40 -4.85 0.10
C LEU A 198 -14.37 -6.38 0.13
N PHE A 199 -13.70 -6.97 1.14
CA PHE A 199 -13.38 -8.41 1.15
C PHE A 199 -13.96 -9.17 2.35
N GLY A 200 -14.46 -8.48 3.37
CA GLY A 200 -14.98 -9.10 4.60
C GLY A 200 -13.91 -9.55 5.59
N ASP A 201 -12.62 -9.23 5.38
CA ASP A 201 -11.55 -9.64 6.32
C ASP A 201 -11.52 -8.76 7.57
N GLU A 202 -12.07 -9.28 8.67
CA GLU A 202 -12.07 -8.62 9.99
C GLU A 202 -10.66 -8.33 10.51
N LYS A 203 -9.65 -9.11 10.10
CA LYS A 203 -8.26 -8.89 10.54
C LYS A 203 -7.74 -7.54 10.08
N ALA A 204 -8.25 -7.00 8.98
CA ALA A 204 -7.90 -5.68 8.49
C ALA A 204 -8.26 -4.58 9.51
N LEU A 205 -9.33 -4.75 10.28
CA LEU A 205 -9.80 -3.76 11.27
C LEU A 205 -8.90 -3.65 12.50
N SER A 206 -8.10 -4.68 12.78
CA SER A 206 -7.28 -4.79 14.00
C SER A 206 -8.12 -4.50 15.25
N ILE A 207 -9.07 -5.38 15.56
CA ILE A 207 -9.98 -5.17 16.69
C ILE A 207 -9.21 -5.08 18.02
N ARG A 208 -9.63 -4.14 18.87
CA ARG A 208 -9.02 -3.85 20.17
C ARG A 208 -8.96 -5.11 21.02
N ALA A 209 -7.79 -5.36 21.62
CA ALA A 209 -7.62 -6.43 22.57
C ALA A 209 -8.21 -6.06 23.95
N PHE A 210 -8.75 -7.06 24.65
CA PHE A 210 -9.18 -6.90 26.04
C PHE A 210 -8.04 -6.43 26.95
N SER A 211 -8.35 -5.53 27.89
CA SER A 211 -7.38 -5.04 28.87
C SER A 211 -7.02 -6.12 29.89
N ASN A 212 -5.85 -6.02 30.53
CA ASN A 212 -5.45 -6.98 31.59
C ASN A 212 -6.49 -7.06 32.73
N ARG A 213 -7.19 -5.97 33.01
CA ARG A 213 -8.30 -5.92 33.97
C ARG A 213 -9.46 -6.82 33.52
N ASP A 214 -9.82 -6.77 32.25
CA ASP A 214 -10.91 -7.57 31.68
C ASP A 214 -10.54 -9.05 31.64
N LYS A 215 -9.29 -9.36 31.26
CA LYS A 215 -8.75 -10.73 31.29
C LYS A 215 -8.82 -11.31 32.69
N ARG A 216 -8.40 -10.55 33.71
CA ARG A 216 -8.45 -11.00 35.10
C ARG A 216 -9.89 -11.22 35.56
N GLN A 217 -10.80 -10.31 35.26
CA GLN A 217 -12.23 -10.45 35.62
C GLN A 217 -12.86 -11.69 34.97
N ALA A 218 -12.61 -11.92 33.69
CA ALA A 218 -13.10 -13.12 32.98
C ALA A 218 -12.51 -14.41 33.56
N TYR A 219 -11.21 -14.42 33.88
CA TYR A 219 -10.56 -15.56 34.52
C TYR A 219 -11.18 -15.94 35.86
N GLU A 220 -11.41 -14.97 36.75
CA GLU A 220 -12.04 -15.21 38.06
C GLU A 220 -13.49 -15.68 37.93
N ARG A 221 -14.25 -15.09 37.00
CA ARG A 221 -15.62 -15.54 36.67
C ARG A 221 -15.65 -17.00 36.20
N GLN A 222 -14.68 -17.39 35.38
CA GLN A 222 -14.54 -18.74 34.85
C GLN A 222 -13.81 -19.70 35.78
N LYS A 223 -13.24 -19.20 36.89
CA LYS A 223 -12.40 -19.97 37.82
C LYS A 223 -11.25 -20.69 37.11
N GLY A 224 -10.62 -20.04 36.13
CA GLY A 224 -9.55 -20.62 35.31
C GLY A 224 -9.97 -21.76 34.37
N ILE A 225 -11.27 -22.02 34.21
CA ILE A 225 -11.79 -23.09 33.35
C ILE A 225 -12.02 -22.57 31.93
N CYS A 226 -11.43 -23.22 30.94
CA CYS A 226 -11.72 -22.96 29.53
C CYS A 226 -13.16 -23.42 29.20
N PRO A 227 -14.04 -22.55 28.67
CA PRO A 227 -15.42 -22.90 28.36
C PRO A 227 -15.55 -23.89 27.19
N LEU A 228 -14.53 -24.02 26.34
CA LEU A 228 -14.56 -24.95 25.19
C LEU A 228 -14.16 -26.38 25.57
N CYS A 229 -13.07 -26.57 26.33
CA CYS A 229 -12.59 -27.91 26.70
C CYS A 229 -12.87 -28.32 28.16
N GLY A 230 -13.38 -27.41 28.99
CA GLY A 230 -13.75 -27.66 30.39
C GLY A 230 -12.58 -27.89 31.34
N LYS A 231 -11.33 -27.69 30.91
CA LYS A 231 -10.12 -27.89 31.73
C LYS A 231 -9.68 -26.60 32.41
N HIS A 232 -9.05 -26.73 33.58
CA HIS A 232 -8.43 -25.62 34.29
C HIS A 232 -7.05 -25.28 33.71
N PHE A 233 -6.75 -23.99 33.58
CA PHE A 233 -5.47 -23.45 33.15
C PHE A 233 -5.10 -22.26 34.01
N GLU A 234 -3.79 -22.05 34.20
CA GLU A 234 -3.28 -20.81 34.78
C GLU A 234 -3.50 -19.62 33.82
N LEU A 235 -3.62 -18.41 34.37
CA LEU A 235 -3.93 -17.19 33.62
C LEU A 235 -2.96 -16.94 32.44
N ASP A 236 -1.67 -17.27 32.61
CA ASP A 236 -0.64 -17.10 31.58
C ASP A 236 -0.75 -18.11 30.42
N LYS A 237 -1.51 -19.20 30.61
CA LYS A 237 -1.81 -20.21 29.58
C LYS A 237 -3.15 -19.97 28.88
N MET A 238 -3.79 -18.84 29.17
CA MET A 238 -5.07 -18.48 28.58
C MET A 238 -4.98 -17.18 27.77
N GLN A 239 -5.83 -17.07 26.77
CA GLN A 239 -5.99 -15.88 25.94
C GLN A 239 -7.42 -15.37 26.06
N ALA A 240 -7.58 -14.06 26.11
CA ALA A 240 -8.90 -13.45 26.12
C ALA A 240 -9.44 -13.35 24.70
N ASP A 241 -10.73 -13.64 24.57
CA ASP A 241 -11.42 -13.71 23.30
C ASP A 241 -12.88 -13.31 23.49
N HIS A 242 -13.54 -12.93 22.40
CA HIS A 242 -14.94 -12.51 22.43
C HIS A 242 -15.87 -13.74 22.51
N ILE A 243 -16.91 -13.64 23.35
CA ILE A 243 -17.98 -14.65 23.44
C ILE A 243 -18.81 -14.61 22.16
N LYS A 244 -19.40 -13.44 21.87
CA LYS A 244 -19.99 -13.11 20.58
C LYS A 244 -18.90 -12.49 19.70
N PRO A 245 -18.60 -13.03 18.50
CA PRO A 245 -17.64 -12.46 17.58
C PRO A 245 -17.93 -10.99 17.27
N TRP A 246 -16.89 -10.21 16.97
CA TRP A 246 -17.04 -8.79 16.68
C TRP A 246 -17.88 -8.57 15.41
N SER A 247 -17.72 -9.38 14.35
CA SER A 247 -18.59 -9.35 13.15
C SER A 247 -20.08 -9.54 13.41
N GLU A 248 -20.44 -10.25 14.48
CA GLU A 248 -21.84 -10.43 14.86
C GLU A 248 -22.34 -9.29 15.78
N GLY A 249 -21.55 -8.23 15.99
CA GLY A 249 -21.86 -7.12 16.89
C GLY A 249 -21.42 -7.36 18.34
N GLY A 250 -20.41 -8.20 18.55
CA GLY A 250 -19.82 -8.46 19.86
C GLY A 250 -18.69 -7.48 20.20
N HIS A 251 -19.01 -6.38 20.89
CA HIS A 251 -18.01 -5.38 21.30
C HIS A 251 -17.02 -5.91 22.36
N THR A 252 -15.89 -5.23 22.47
CA THR A 252 -14.78 -5.51 23.42
C THR A 252 -15.11 -4.93 24.79
N VAL A 253 -16.07 -5.55 25.45
CA VAL A 253 -16.54 -5.20 26.80
C VAL A 253 -16.33 -6.36 27.78
N PRO A 254 -16.15 -6.11 29.09
CA PRO A 254 -15.88 -7.16 30.07
C PRO A 254 -16.89 -8.33 30.04
N GLU A 255 -18.15 -8.03 29.72
CA GLU A 255 -19.26 -8.97 29.63
C GLU A 255 -19.12 -9.93 28.44
N ASN A 256 -18.51 -9.46 27.35
CA ASN A 256 -18.24 -10.24 26.14
C ASN A 256 -16.85 -10.89 26.18
N CYS A 257 -16.09 -10.72 27.26
CA CYS A 257 -14.77 -11.33 27.44
C CYS A 257 -14.89 -12.75 28.02
N GLN A 258 -14.24 -13.70 27.36
CA GLN A 258 -13.95 -15.04 27.88
C GLN A 258 -12.46 -15.38 27.78
N MET A 259 -11.97 -16.21 28.69
CA MET A 259 -10.62 -16.77 28.65
C MET A 259 -10.66 -18.17 28.02
N LEU A 260 -9.92 -18.38 26.94
CA LEU A 260 -9.73 -19.67 26.28
C LEU A 260 -8.31 -20.18 26.50
N CYS A 261 -8.11 -21.50 26.54
CA CYS A 261 -6.74 -22.02 26.50
C CYS A 261 -6.11 -21.73 25.13
N THR A 262 -4.78 -21.59 25.06
CA THR A 262 -4.09 -21.22 23.81
C THR A 262 -4.46 -22.13 22.63
N GLN A 263 -4.61 -23.43 22.85
CA GLN A 263 -4.95 -24.38 21.79
C GLN A 263 -6.36 -24.18 21.25
N ASP A 264 -7.34 -23.99 22.14
CA ASP A 264 -8.73 -23.77 21.74
C ASP A 264 -8.91 -22.39 21.09
N ASN A 265 -8.18 -21.38 21.56
CA ASN A 265 -8.20 -20.04 20.96
C ASN A 265 -7.69 -20.06 19.51
N ILE A 266 -6.55 -20.70 19.26
CA ILE A 266 -6.00 -20.84 17.90
C ILE A 266 -6.97 -21.58 16.98
N ARG A 267 -7.63 -22.64 17.48
CA ARG A 267 -8.63 -23.38 16.71
C ARG A 267 -9.84 -22.50 16.38
N LYS A 268 -10.31 -21.69 17.33
CA LYS A 268 -11.42 -20.76 17.12
C LYS A 268 -11.08 -19.66 16.11
N SER A 269 -9.85 -19.15 16.10
CA SER A 269 -9.42 -18.11 15.15
C SER A 269 -9.21 -18.60 13.71
N ASN A 270 -9.20 -19.92 13.48
CA ASN A 270 -9.05 -20.52 12.15
C ASN A 270 -10.39 -20.90 11.50
N HIS A 271 -11.50 -20.57 12.16
CA HIS A 271 -12.87 -20.78 11.72
C HIS A 271 -13.62 -19.46 11.71
#